data_AF-A0A091H7S8-F1
#
_entry.id   AF-A0A091H7S8-F1
#
_cell.length_a   1.000
_cell.length_b   1.000
_cell.length_c   1.000
_cell.angle_alpha   90.00
_cell.angle_beta   90.00
_cell.angle_gamma   90.00
#
_symmetry.space_group_name_H-M   'P 1'
#
loop_
_entity.id
_entity.type
_entity.pdbx_description
1 polymer ?
#
loop_
_entity_poly.entity_id
_entity_poly.type
_entity_poly.pdbx_seq_one_letter_code
_entity_poly.pdbx_strand_id
1 'polypeptide(L)' 'NGLMLCQGTIRLDIRINFFTERVMKHWNKLPREVVEYLSLKVFERHVDVALRDMV' A
#
# COMPACT_ATOMS: atom_id res chain seq x y z
N ASN A 1 22.73 13.82 -17.29
CA ASN A 1 21.35 13.33 -17.07
C ASN A 1 21.15 12.43 -15.83
N GLY A 2 22.20 11.85 -15.22
CA GLY A 2 22.04 10.97 -14.04
C GLY A 2 21.66 11.66 -12.71
N LEU A 3 22.12 12.90 -12.49
CA LEU A 3 21.83 13.67 -11.26
C LEU A 3 20.33 13.94 -11.04
N MET A 4 19.56 14.16 -12.11
CA MET A 4 18.11 14.41 -12.02
C MET A 4 17.32 13.14 -11.66
N LEU A 5 17.78 11.97 -12.10
CA LEU A 5 17.17 10.69 -11.75
C LEU A 5 17.37 10.38 -10.26
N CYS A 6 18.58 10.57 -9.74
CA CYS A 6 18.87 10.39 -8.32
C CYS A 6 18.06 11.34 -7.42
N GLN A 7 17.88 12.60 -7.85
CA GLN A 7 17.06 13.55 -7.11
C GLN A 7 15.56 13.19 -7.15
N GLY A 8 15.07 12.65 -8.28
CA GLY A 8 13.71 12.14 -8.41
C GLY A 8 13.44 10.92 -7.55
N THR A 9 14.38 9.96 -7.52
CA THR A 9 14.25 8.74 -6.70
C THR A 9 14.30 9.05 -5.20
N ILE A 10 15.19 9.94 -4.75
CA ILE A 10 15.22 10.38 -3.34
C ILE A 10 13.88 11.03 -2.94
N ARG A 11 13.32 11.88 -3.80
CA ARG A 11 12.00 12.50 -3.54
C ARG A 11 10.87 11.46 -3.50
N LEU A 12 10.95 10.44 -4.35
CA LEU A 12 9.98 9.36 -4.40
C LEU A 12 10.05 8.49 -3.15
N ASP A 13 11.26 8.11 -2.75
CA ASP A 13 11.54 7.27 -1.58
C ASP A 13 11.05 7.94 -0.28
N ILE A 14 11.34 9.23 -0.11
CA ILE A 14 10.82 10.04 1.02
C ILE A 14 9.29 10.05 1.03
N ARG A 15 8.65 10.19 -0.15
CA ARG A 15 7.19 10.23 -0.26
C ARG A 15 6.57 8.88 0.09
N ILE A 16 7.16 7.77 -0.35
CA ILE A 16 6.71 6.42 -0.04
C ILE A 16 6.85 6.18 1.46
N ASN A 17 8.00 6.48 2.05
CA ASN A 17 8.22 6.29 3.48
C ASN A 17 7.22 7.10 4.33
N PHE A 18 7.02 8.38 3.99
CA PHE A 18 6.04 9.23 4.68
C PHE A 18 4.60 8.74 4.54
N PHE A 19 4.23 8.22 3.37
CA PHE A 19 2.90 7.65 3.14
C PHE A 19 2.70 6.40 3.99
N THR A 20 3.68 5.50 4.03
CA THR A 20 3.66 4.28 4.86
C THR A 20 3.55 4.62 6.34
N GLU A 21 4.33 5.58 6.85
CA GLU A 21 4.24 6.02 8.25
C GLU A 21 2.87 6.60 8.59
N ARG A 22 2.27 7.39 7.69
CA ARG A 22 0.90 7.89 7.88
C ARG A 22 -0.09 6.74 7.90
N VAL A 23 -0.02 5.82 6.95
CA VAL A 23 -0.93 4.66 6.90
C VAL A 23 -0.80 3.83 8.18
N MET A 24 0.43 3.54 8.63
CA MET A 24 0.67 2.81 9.88
C MET A 24 0.11 3.53 11.10
N LYS A 25 0.25 4.86 11.21
CA LYS A 25 -0.37 5.63 12.30
C LYS A 25 -1.89 5.55 12.31
N HIS A 26 -2.54 5.48 11.14
CA HIS A 26 -3.98 5.32 11.06
C HIS A 26 -4.41 3.88 11.35
N TRP A 27 -3.62 2.90 10.89
CA TRP A 27 -3.84 1.49 11.19
C TRP A 27 -3.69 1.15 12.67
N ASN A 28 -2.72 1.74 13.37
CA ASN A 28 -2.52 1.53 14.82
C ASN A 28 -3.66 2.10 15.68
N LYS A 29 -4.56 2.90 15.10
CA LYS A 29 -5.76 3.42 15.77
C LYS A 29 -7.01 2.59 15.48
N LEU A 30 -6.94 1.63 14.56
CA LEU A 30 -8.06 0.77 14.22
C LEU A 30 -8.04 -0.49 15.10
N PRO A 31 -9.21 -0.99 15.52
CA PRO A 31 -9.31 -2.28 16.20
C PRO A 31 -8.76 -3.39 15.29
N ARG A 32 -8.06 -4.36 15.89
CA ARG A 32 -7.41 -5.45 15.15
C ARG A 32 -8.41 -6.24 14.31
N GLU A 33 -9.63 -6.47 14.82
CA GLU A 33 -10.65 -7.23 14.08
C GLU A 33 -11.11 -6.49 12.80
N VAL A 34 -11.19 -5.15 12.85
CA VAL A 34 -11.59 -4.32 11.71
C VAL A 34 -10.52 -4.34 10.63
N VAL A 35 -9.25 -4.31 11.03
CA VAL A 35 -8.11 -4.38 10.11
C VAL A 35 -8.03 -5.74 9.44
N GLU A 36 -8.20 -6.83 10.19
CA GLU A 36 -8.20 -8.19 9.65
C GLU A 36 -9.36 -8.41 8.67
N TYR A 37 -10.57 -7.97 9.02
CA TYR A 37 -11.74 -8.07 8.16
C TYR A 37 -11.60 -7.24 6.86
N LEU A 38 -11.11 -5.99 6.96
CA LEU A 38 -10.82 -5.15 5.80
C LEU A 38 -9.76 -5.79 4.89
N SER A 39 -8.70 -6.35 5.49
CA SER A 39 -7.62 -7.01 4.74
C SER A 39 -8.13 -8.25 4.00
N LEU A 40 -8.96 -9.07 4.66
CA LEU A 40 -9.59 -10.25 4.05
C LEU A 40 -10.47 -9.87 2.86
N LYS A 41 -11.32 -8.85 3.02
CA LYS A 41 -12.23 -8.40 1.97
C LYS A 41 -11.50 -7.81 0.76
N VAL A 42 -10.42 -7.07 0.99
CA VAL A 42 -9.56 -6.55 -0.09
C VAL A 42 -8.84 -7.71 -0.79
N PHE A 43 -8.37 -8.70 -0.03
CA PHE A 43 -7.72 -9.89 -0.56
C PHE A 43 -8.67 -10.72 -1.43
N GLU A 44 -9.89 -10.99 -0.98
CA GLU A 44 -10.92 -11.69 -1.78
C GLU A 44 -11.21 -10.97 -3.09
N ARG A 45 -11.29 -9.63 -3.08
CA ARG A 45 -11.48 -8.86 -4.31
C ARG A 45 -10.31 -9.02 -5.28
N HIS A 46 -9.07 -9.05 -4.78
CA HIS A 46 -7.90 -9.27 -5.63
C HIS A 46 -7.88 -10.69 -6.21
N VAL A 47 -8.27 -11.69 -5.41
CA VAL A 47 -8.42 -13.07 -5.88
C VAL A 47 -9.51 -13.19 -6.96
N ASP A 48 -10.69 -12.59 -6.75
CA ASP A 48 -11.77 -12.61 -7.76
C ASP A 48 -11.33 -11.97 -9.08
N VAL A 49 -10.63 -10.83 -9.02
CA VAL A 49 -10.10 -10.18 -10.22
C VAL A 49 -9.06 -11.05 -10.92
N ALA A 50 -8.12 -11.65 -10.18
CA ALA A 50 -7.09 -12.51 -10.75
C ALA A 50 -7.68 -13.79 -11.36
N LEU A 51 -8.69 -14.40 -10.72
CA LEU A 51 -9.39 -15.57 -11.24
C LEU A 51 -10.19 -15.25 -12.50
N ARG A 52 -10.79 -14.07 -12.60
CA ARG A 52 -11.45 -13.60 -13.83
C ARG A 52 -10.48 -13.36 -14.98
N ASP A 53 -9.26 -12.95 -14.68
CA ASP A 53 -8.20 -12.71 -15.68
C ASP A 53 -7.57 -14.02 -16.19
N MET A 54 -7.70 -15.11 -15.41
CA MET A 54 -7.24 -16.45 -15.80
C MET A 54 -8.24 -17.25 -16.68
N VAL A 55 -9.44 -16.74 -16.91
CA VAL A 55 -10.51 -17.39 -17.72
C VAL A 55 -10.63 -16.71 -19.07
#